data_AF-A0A9D2YAZ4-F1
#
_entry.id   AF-A0A9D2YAZ4-F1
#
_cell.length_a   1.000
_cell.length_b   1.000
_cell.length_c   1.000
_cell.angle_alpha   90.00
_cell.angle_beta   90.00
_cell.angle_gamma   90.00
#
_symmetry.space_group_name_H-M   'P 1'
#
loop_
_entity.id
_entity.type
_entity.pdbx_description
1 polymer ?
#
loop_
_entity_poly.entity_id
_entity_poly.type
_entity_poly.pdbx_seq_one_letter_code
_entity_poly.pdbx_strand_id
1 'polypeptide(L)' 'MVGYCPICGKPVYFAERKRSLGRDYHPLCLKCQRCKMHLNAGQHAEYDERPFCRNCYLKLFGPRGNR' A
#
# COMPACT_ATOMS: atom_id res chain seq x y z
N MET A 1 16.19 -14.30 -2.26
CA MET A 1 16.05 -12.85 -1.96
C MET A 1 14.76 -12.67 -1.20
N VAL A 2 14.84 -12.24 0.05
CA VAL A 2 13.66 -11.92 0.88
C VAL A 2 13.28 -10.47 0.61
N GLY A 3 12.01 -10.21 0.34
CA GLY A 3 11.50 -8.83 0.29
C GLY A 3 11.33 -8.31 1.71
N TYR A 4 11.43 -7.01 1.95
CA TYR A 4 11.14 -6.42 3.26
C TYR A 4 9.88 -5.56 3.15
N CYS A 5 8.94 -5.74 4.08
CA CYS A 5 7.73 -4.96 4.07
C CYS A 5 8.01 -3.56 4.64
N PRO A 6 7.75 -2.46 3.90
CA PRO A 6 8.01 -1.11 4.39
C PRO A 6 7.06 -0.68 5.52
N ILE A 7 6.00 -1.46 5.78
CA ILE A 7 5.02 -1.16 6.84
C ILE A 7 5.44 -1.68 8.21
N CYS A 8 5.99 -2.89 8.25
CA CYS A 8 6.33 -3.57 9.51
C CYS A 8 7.83 -3.84 9.66
N GLY A 9 8.65 -3.57 8.63
CA GLY A 9 10.08 -3.84 8.61
C GLY A 9 10.45 -5.32 8.63
N LYS A 10 9.47 -6.23 8.58
CA LYS A 10 9.70 -7.68 8.66
C LYS A 10 9.97 -8.29 7.29
N PRO A 11 10.73 -9.39 7.23
CA PRO A 11 10.93 -10.15 6.00
C PRO A 11 9.59 -10.69 5.49
N VAL A 12 9.37 -10.53 4.19
CA VAL A 12 8.25 -11.05 3.42
C VAL A 12 8.73 -12.27 2.66
N TYR A 13 8.24 -13.44 3.07
CA TYR A 13 8.55 -14.70 2.43
C TYR A 13 7.73 -14.88 1.16
N PHE A 14 8.20 -15.75 0.26
CA PHE A 14 7.57 -15.98 -1.03
C PHE A 14 6.12 -16.46 -0.95
N ALA A 15 5.74 -17.16 0.13
CA ALA A 15 4.38 -17.63 0.37
C ALA A 15 3.37 -16.50 0.65
N GLU A 16 3.82 -15.42 1.29
CA GLU A 16 2.96 -14.31 1.73
C GLU A 16 3.31 -12.99 1.02
N ARG A 17 4.21 -13.01 0.02
CA ARG A 17 4.57 -11.77 -0.67
C ARG A 17 3.45 -11.30 -1.59
N LYS A 18 3.00 -10.08 -1.37
CA LYS A 18 2.21 -9.30 -2.33
C LYS A 18 3.12 -8.28 -2.96
N ARG A 19 3.52 -8.54 -4.21
CA ARG A 19 4.29 -7.58 -5.01
C ARG A 19 3.34 -6.51 -5.55
N SER A 20 3.58 -5.25 -5.22
CA SER A 20 2.79 -4.11 -5.71
C SER A 20 3.69 -2.91 -5.92
N LEU A 21 3.48 -2.16 -7.01
CA LEU A 21 4.28 -0.99 -7.42
C LEU A 21 5.82 -1.19 -7.30
N GLY A 22 6.30 -2.42 -7.47
CA GLY A 22 7.71 -2.77 -7.39
C GLY A 22 8.25 -3.11 -5.99
N ARG A 23 7.43 -3.03 -4.93
CA ARG A 23 7.78 -3.40 -3.54
C ARG A 23 7.03 -4.65 -3.06
N ASP A 24 7.54 -5.30 -2.03
CA ASP A 24 6.95 -6.49 -1.41
C ASP A 24 6.21 -6.11 -0.12
N TYR A 25 4.95 -6.53 -0.02
CA TYR A 25 4.07 -6.30 1.11
C TYR A 25 3.56 -7.60 1.70
N HIS A 26 3.27 -7.62 3.00
CA HIS A 26 2.44 -8.68 3.57
C HIS A 26 0.95 -8.45 3.24
N PRO A 27 0.15 -9.51 3.03
CA PRO A 27 -1.29 -9.41 2.81
C PRO A 27 -2.03 -8.71 3.95
N LEU A 28 -1.52 -8.83 5.18
CA LEU A 28 -2.06 -8.18 6.38
C LEU A 28 -1.55 -6.75 6.57
N CYS A 29 -0.37 -6.42 6.05
CA CYS A 29 0.21 -5.08 6.18
C CYS A 29 -0.27 -4.13 5.08
N LEU A 30 -0.75 -4.67 3.97
CA LEU A 30 -1.30 -3.93 2.84
C LEU A 30 -2.67 -3.35 3.17
N LYS A 31 -2.71 -2.37 4.07
CA LYS A 31 -3.92 -1.70 4.53
C LYS A 31 -3.77 -0.19 4.41
N CYS A 32 -4.87 0.43 4.05
CA CYS A 32 -4.98 1.87 3.92
C CYS A 32 -4.61 2.59 5.23
N GLN A 33 -3.62 3.48 5.23
CA GLN A 33 -3.26 4.21 6.45
C GLN A 33 -4.38 5.12 6.97
N ARG A 34 -5.21 5.65 6.06
CA ARG A 34 -6.31 6.58 6.39
C ARG A 34 -7.55 5.87 6.92
N CYS A 35 -7.97 4.84 6.19
CA CYS A 35 -9.24 4.14 6.38
C CYS A 35 -9.09 2.77 7.05
N LYS A 36 -7.85 2.31 7.28
CA LYS A 36 -7.48 1.01 7.84
C LYS A 36 -8.10 -0.20 7.12
N MET A 37 -8.70 0.01 5.95
CA MET A 37 -9.27 -1.03 5.11
C MET A 37 -8.15 -1.86 4.48
N HIS A 38 -8.31 -3.17 4.48
CA HIS A 38 -7.41 -4.09 3.79
C HIS A 38 -7.50 -3.83 2.29
N LEU A 39 -6.35 -3.71 1.64
CA LEU A 39 -6.25 -3.42 0.22
C LEU A 39 -5.76 -4.66 -0.51
N ASN A 40 -6.29 -4.87 -1.70
CA ASN A 40 -5.84 -5.95 -2.57
C ASN A 40 -4.58 -5.52 -3.32
N ALA A 41 -3.70 -6.49 -3.57
CA ALA A 41 -2.52 -6.26 -4.40
C ALA A 41 -2.94 -5.88 -5.82
N GLY A 42 -2.38 -4.78 -6.36
CA GLY A 42 -2.68 -4.26 -7.70
C GLY A 42 -3.78 -3.21 -7.79
N GLN A 43 -4.56 -2.94 -6.73
CA GLN A 43 -5.65 -1.95 -6.72
C GLN A 43 -5.48 -0.88 -5.61
N HIS A 44 -4.24 -0.55 -5.26
CA HIS A 44 -3.93 0.49 -4.29
C HIS A 44 -2.83 1.43 -4.81
N ALA A 45 -2.75 2.60 -4.21
CA ALA A 45 -1.70 3.58 -4.48
C ALA A 45 -0.73 3.62 -3.31
N GLU A 46 0.54 3.81 -3.57
CA GLU A 46 1.54 4.09 -2.54
C GLU A 46 1.87 5.58 -2.53
N TYR A 47 1.97 6.16 -1.34
CA TYR A 47 2.41 7.53 -1.15
C TYR A 47 3.26 7.59 0.11
N ASP A 48 4.46 8.18 0.03
CA ASP A 48 5.38 8.29 1.18
C ASP A 48 5.64 6.93 1.86
N GLU A 49 5.88 5.90 1.04
CA GLU A 49 6.11 4.51 1.50
C GLU A 49 4.94 3.89 2.29
N ARG A 50 3.74 4.49 2.19
CA ARG A 50 2.52 4.03 2.84
C ARG A 50 1.44 3.70 1.80
N PRO A 51 0.76 2.55 1.91
CA PRO A 51 -0.33 2.19 1.02
C PRO A 51 -1.61 2.95 1.39
N PHE A 52 -2.24 3.50 0.36
CA PHE A 52 -3.50 4.21 0.41
C PHE A 52 -4.53 3.56 -0.52
N CYS A 53 -5.78 3.60 -0.07
CA CYS A 53 -6.90 3.21 -0.92
C CYS A 53 -7.03 4.20 -2.09
N ARG A 54 -7.42 3.75 -3.29
CA ARG A 54 -7.56 4.64 -4.47
C ARG A 54 -8.44 5.87 -4.16
N ASN A 55 -9.54 5.68 -3.43
CA ASN A 55 -10.42 6.75 -2.99
C ASN A 55 -9.76 7.73 -2.00
N CYS A 56 -8.94 7.23 -1.08
CA CYS A 56 -8.23 8.00 -0.06
C CYS A 56 -7.10 8.79 -0.70
N TYR A 57 -6.38 8.14 -1.60
CA TYR A 57 -5.33 8.74 -2.41
C TYR A 57 -5.92 9.87 -3.25
N LEU A 58 -7.04 9.66 -3.94
CA LEU A 58 -7.73 10.73 -4.67
C LEU A 58 -8.24 11.86 -3.76
N LYS A 59 -8.71 11.57 -2.55
CA LYS A 59 -9.14 12.61 -1.61
C LYS A 59 -7.98 13.44 -1.03
N LEU A 60 -6.81 12.84 -0.86
CA LEU A 60 -5.63 13.50 -0.25
C LEU A 60 -4.74 14.17 -1.32
N PHE A 61 -4.52 13.47 -2.43
CA PHE A 61 -3.59 13.79 -3.51
C PHE A 61 -4.25 13.96 -4.88
N GLY A 62 -5.55 13.68 -5.00
CA GLY A 62 -6.26 14.00 -6.23
C GLY A 62 -6.25 15.51 -6.48
N PRO A 63 -6.50 15.92 -7.74
CA PRO A 63 -6.53 17.33 -8.09
C PRO A 63 -7.58 17.99 -7.20
N ARG A 64 -7.12 18.84 -6.27
CA ARG A 64 -8.00 19.82 -5.65
C ARG A 64 -8.41 20.72 -6.80
N GLY A 65 -9.57 20.44 -7.39
CA GLY A 65 -10.26 21.36 -8.27
C GLY A 65 -10.57 22.61 -7.47
N ASN A 66 -9.61 23.52 -7.42
CA ASN A 66 -9.84 24.87 -6.97
C ASN A 66 -10.59 25.56 -8.12
N ARG A 67 -11.89 25.76 -7.87
CA ARG A 67 -12.78 26.73 -8.52
C ARG A 67 -13.25 26.42 -9.95
#